data_AF-A0A3P1V3L8-F1
#
_entry.id   AF-A0A3P1V3L8-F1
#
_cell.length_a   1.000
_cell.length_b   1.000
_cell.length_c   1.000
_cell.angle_alpha   90.00
_cell.angle_beta   90.00
_cell.angle_gamma   90.00
#
_symmetry.space_group_name_H-M   'P 1'
#
loop_
_entity.id
_entity.type
_entity.pdbx_description
1 polymer ?
#
loop_
_entity_poly.entity_id
_entity_poly.type
_entity_poly.pdbx_seq_one_letter_code
_entity_poly.pdbx_strand_id
1 'polypeptide(L)'
;MKKNFIIYTLIIFILSSFSIFAQREVNYRDLKYNEETELMYFNDEKEPFTGIAKDYYEDKTLKAEVPYVNGMLEGLGKQYYPSGKLKSEANFVEGLFQGKATGYYENGNLEYEENYKDGQLDGLTKNYYKNGNIEYEENYKDNELDGLVKKYYENGQLCIEENYKDGKLEGEIVYYDENGNIELKAIYKDDKVDKVIDVDTGEEIQTEENKSEKYLEYSIFVGIIVLWIYFIIFKLKSFPKTSHLSDEQREKILKILIQHDENKKELFSTFKFNGIGTGYSEVGSMMIDEQRVYIKAKIFSIIFIPVPKILGYLLCYGEDEILASYSNKTFKELKKEIKETVLYM
;
A
#
# COMPACT_ATOMS: atom_id res chain seq x y z
N MET A 1 -43.14 31.48 -43.12
CA MET A 1 -42.14 30.40 -43.28
C MET A 1 -40.92 30.53 -42.35
N LYS A 2 -40.29 31.71 -42.20
CA LYS A 2 -39.09 31.88 -41.36
C LYS A 2 -39.28 31.59 -39.85
N LYS A 3 -40.46 31.88 -39.29
CA LYS A 3 -40.73 31.68 -37.85
C LYS A 3 -40.78 30.19 -37.45
N ASN A 4 -41.33 29.34 -38.32
CA ASN A 4 -41.37 27.90 -38.09
C ASN A 4 -39.98 27.27 -38.28
N PHE A 5 -39.18 27.79 -39.25
CA PHE A 5 -37.81 27.34 -39.46
C PHE A 5 -36.94 27.53 -38.20
N ILE A 6 -36.98 28.71 -37.57
CA ILE A 6 -36.21 28.99 -36.34
C ILE A 6 -36.65 28.06 -35.19
N ILE A 7 -37.95 27.82 -35.04
CA ILE A 7 -38.48 26.90 -34.01
C ILE A 7 -38.01 25.47 -34.25
N TYR A 8 -38.05 24.97 -35.49
CA TYR A 8 -37.54 23.63 -35.81
C TYR A 8 -36.02 23.53 -35.63
N THR A 9 -35.27 24.58 -35.96
CA THR A 9 -33.81 24.59 -35.77
C THR A 9 -33.45 24.58 -34.28
N LEU A 10 -34.19 25.32 -33.45
CA LEU A 10 -34.02 25.33 -31.99
C LEU A 10 -34.41 23.98 -31.37
N ILE A 11 -35.51 23.36 -31.84
CA ILE A 11 -35.93 22.02 -31.39
C ILE A 11 -34.90 20.96 -31.78
N ILE A 12 -34.33 21.02 -32.99
CA ILE A 12 -33.24 20.12 -33.40
C ILE A 12 -31.98 20.36 -32.57
N PHE A 13 -31.63 21.62 -32.28
CA PHE A 13 -30.49 21.96 -31.43
C PHE A 13 -30.68 21.44 -29.99
N ILE A 14 -31.87 21.62 -29.41
CA ILE A 14 -32.24 21.11 -28.09
C ILE A 14 -32.28 19.57 -28.07
N LEU A 15 -32.85 18.93 -29.10
CA LEU A 15 -32.84 17.47 -29.22
C LEU A 15 -31.42 16.92 -29.43
N SER A 16 -30.55 17.66 -30.11
CA SER A 16 -29.14 17.28 -30.27
C SER A 16 -28.32 17.50 -29.00
N SER A 17 -28.62 18.53 -28.20
CA SER A 17 -28.00 18.77 -26.89
C SER A 17 -28.54 17.85 -25.80
N PHE A 18 -29.71 17.25 -26.00
CA PHE A 18 -30.29 16.18 -25.18
C PHE A 18 -29.95 14.77 -25.70
N SER A 19 -29.03 14.66 -26.66
CA SER A 19 -28.24 13.43 -26.80
C SER A 19 -27.38 13.33 -25.54
N ILE A 20 -28.01 12.83 -24.48
CA ILE A 20 -27.34 12.20 -23.35
C ILE A 20 -26.28 11.33 -24.01
N PHE A 21 -25.02 11.75 -23.97
CA PHE A 21 -23.93 10.86 -24.33
C PHE A 21 -24.06 9.73 -23.33
N ALA A 22 -24.71 8.63 -23.75
CA ALA A 22 -24.71 7.41 -22.97
C ALA A 22 -23.24 7.14 -22.73
N GLN A 23 -22.81 7.26 -21.47
CA GLN A 23 -21.41 7.18 -21.13
C GLN A 23 -20.92 5.83 -21.64
N ARG A 24 -19.91 5.84 -22.52
CA ARG A 24 -19.46 4.64 -23.22
C ARG A 24 -18.98 3.62 -22.19
N GLU A 25 -19.62 2.46 -22.12
CA GLU A 25 -19.23 1.40 -21.20
C GLU A 25 -18.46 0.29 -21.94
N VAL A 26 -17.35 -0.16 -21.38
CA VAL A 26 -16.52 -1.24 -21.95
C VAL A 26 -16.08 -2.21 -20.87
N ASN A 27 -15.64 -3.42 -21.25
CA ASN A 27 -14.97 -4.29 -20.31
C ASN A 27 -13.58 -3.71 -19.99
N TYR A 28 -13.21 -3.66 -18.71
CA TYR A 28 -11.88 -3.21 -18.29
C TYR A 28 -10.76 -4.02 -18.97
N ARG A 29 -10.98 -5.32 -19.20
CA ARG A 29 -9.99 -6.20 -19.86
C ARG A 29 -9.73 -5.86 -21.33
N ASP A 30 -10.61 -5.07 -21.96
CA ASP A 30 -10.45 -4.61 -23.33
C ASP A 30 -9.68 -3.28 -23.41
N LEU A 31 -9.36 -2.67 -22.26
CA LEU A 31 -8.50 -1.51 -22.20
C LEU A 31 -7.03 -1.91 -22.19
N LYS A 32 -6.21 -1.13 -22.90
CA LYS A 32 -4.77 -1.27 -22.97
C LYS A 32 -4.12 0.02 -22.46
N TYR A 33 -3.23 -0.11 -21.50
CA TYR A 33 -2.37 0.99 -21.08
C TYR A 33 -1.23 1.16 -22.07
N ASN A 34 -0.91 2.39 -22.44
CA ASN A 34 0.24 2.72 -23.25
C ASN A 34 1.30 3.39 -22.37
N GLU A 35 2.47 2.75 -22.24
CA GLU A 35 3.55 3.22 -21.37
C GLU A 35 4.20 4.53 -21.84
N GLU A 36 4.19 4.84 -23.14
CA GLU A 36 4.79 6.08 -23.67
C GLU A 36 3.93 7.31 -23.41
N THR A 37 2.61 7.14 -23.43
CA THR A 37 1.64 8.23 -23.26
C THR A 37 1.06 8.29 -21.85
N GLU A 38 1.19 7.21 -21.08
CA GLU A 38 0.59 7.01 -19.76
C GLU A 38 -0.95 7.05 -19.78
N LEU A 39 -1.56 6.73 -20.92
CA LEU A 39 -3.01 6.78 -21.13
C LEU A 39 -3.60 5.40 -21.42
N MET A 40 -4.88 5.23 -21.05
CA MET A 40 -5.68 4.05 -21.41
C MET A 40 -6.33 4.22 -22.79
N TYR A 41 -6.30 3.15 -23.57
CA TYR A 41 -6.93 3.04 -24.89
C TYR A 41 -7.87 1.84 -24.92
N PHE A 42 -8.96 1.91 -25.69
CA PHE A 42 -9.81 0.73 -25.91
C PHE A 42 -9.33 -0.03 -27.15
N ASN A 43 -8.94 -1.29 -26.97
CA ASN A 43 -8.41 -2.13 -28.03
C ASN A 43 -7.27 -1.46 -28.83
N ASP A 44 -7.49 -1.20 -30.12
CA ASP A 44 -6.51 -0.61 -31.05
C ASP A 44 -6.96 0.79 -31.51
N GLU A 45 -7.80 1.46 -30.72
CA GLU A 45 -8.21 2.83 -31.00
C GLU A 45 -7.02 3.79 -30.89
N LYS A 46 -7.01 4.79 -31.77
CA LYS A 46 -5.95 5.82 -31.80
C LYS A 46 -6.12 6.89 -30.73
N GLU A 47 -7.36 7.13 -30.32
CA GLU A 47 -7.69 8.15 -29.34
C GLU A 47 -7.76 7.52 -27.94
N PRO A 48 -7.28 8.23 -26.90
CA PRO A 48 -7.41 7.78 -25.51
C PRO A 48 -8.87 7.56 -25.11
N PHE A 49 -9.08 6.54 -24.28
CA PHE A 49 -10.41 6.08 -23.89
C PHE A 49 -11.15 7.12 -23.04
N THR A 50 -12.41 7.38 -23.39
CA THR A 50 -13.34 8.16 -22.57
C THR A 50 -14.61 7.34 -22.35
N GLY A 51 -14.97 7.10 -21.09
CA GLY A 51 -16.09 6.24 -20.72
C GLY A 51 -15.96 5.60 -19.35
N ILE A 52 -16.74 4.56 -19.09
CA ILE A 52 -16.69 3.73 -17.88
C ILE A 52 -16.15 2.36 -18.25
N ALA A 53 -15.06 1.95 -17.63
CA ALA A 53 -14.55 0.60 -17.70
C ALA A 53 -15.18 -0.25 -16.59
N LYS A 54 -15.79 -1.38 -16.95
CA LYS A 54 -16.41 -2.32 -16.00
C LYS A 54 -15.60 -3.59 -15.90
N ASP A 55 -15.21 -3.96 -14.68
CA ASP A 55 -14.64 -5.28 -14.39
C ASP A 55 -15.71 -6.17 -13.74
N TYR A 56 -15.59 -7.48 -13.96
CA TYR A 56 -16.55 -8.48 -13.50
C TYR A 56 -15.83 -9.67 -12.88
N TYR A 57 -16.47 -10.26 -11.87
CA TYR A 57 -16.10 -11.55 -11.28
C TYR A 57 -16.31 -12.71 -12.27
N GLU A 58 -15.86 -13.92 -11.90
CA GLU A 58 -16.03 -15.13 -12.73
C GLU A 58 -17.51 -15.47 -12.97
N ASP A 59 -18.36 -15.20 -11.99
CA ASP A 59 -19.82 -15.37 -12.07
C ASP A 59 -20.54 -14.25 -12.84
N LYS A 60 -19.77 -13.32 -13.43
CA LYS A 60 -20.23 -12.14 -14.18
C LYS A 60 -20.95 -11.09 -13.34
N THR A 61 -20.89 -11.16 -12.02
CA THR A 61 -21.31 -10.05 -11.16
C THR A 61 -20.35 -8.87 -11.30
N LEU A 62 -20.89 -7.65 -11.21
CA LEU A 62 -20.11 -6.41 -11.36
C LEU A 62 -19.11 -6.32 -10.21
N LYS A 63 -17.84 -6.09 -10.54
CA LYS A 63 -16.73 -6.00 -9.58
C LYS A 63 -16.23 -4.57 -9.42
N ALA A 64 -16.15 -3.83 -10.51
CA ALA A 64 -15.69 -2.44 -10.47
C ALA A 64 -16.27 -1.61 -11.62
N GLU A 65 -16.41 -0.32 -11.38
CA GLU A 65 -16.70 0.72 -12.37
C GLU A 65 -15.62 1.80 -12.25
N VAL A 66 -14.91 2.04 -13.35
CA VAL A 66 -13.74 2.92 -13.36
C VAL A 66 -13.92 3.97 -14.46
N PRO A 67 -14.10 5.26 -14.11
CA PRO A 67 -14.33 6.30 -15.09
C PRO A 67 -13.02 6.83 -15.68
N TYR A 68 -13.02 7.04 -16.99
CA TYR A 68 -11.90 7.60 -17.74
C TYR A 68 -12.35 8.79 -18.59
N VAL A 69 -11.51 9.81 -18.65
CA VAL A 69 -11.60 10.92 -19.61
C VAL A 69 -10.23 11.07 -20.26
N ASN A 70 -10.19 10.99 -21.60
CA ASN A 70 -8.96 11.04 -22.39
C ASN A 70 -7.86 10.08 -21.88
N GLY A 71 -8.24 8.88 -21.48
CA GLY A 71 -7.34 7.82 -21.03
C GLY A 71 -6.86 7.96 -19.58
N MET A 72 -7.20 9.04 -18.88
CA MET A 72 -6.89 9.26 -17.46
C MET A 72 -8.11 8.97 -16.59
N LEU A 73 -7.88 8.54 -15.34
CA LEU A 73 -8.98 8.36 -14.38
C LEU A 73 -9.59 9.71 -14.01
N GLU A 74 -10.91 9.83 -14.13
CA GLU A 74 -11.62 11.09 -13.89
C GLU A 74 -13.05 10.81 -13.42
N GLY A 75 -13.37 11.19 -12.19
CA GLY A 75 -14.68 10.99 -11.56
C GLY A 75 -14.73 9.85 -10.54
N LEU A 76 -15.94 9.44 -10.17
CA LEU A 76 -16.18 8.48 -9.08
C LEU A 76 -15.99 7.03 -9.54
N GLY A 77 -14.91 6.39 -9.07
CA GLY A 77 -14.69 4.95 -9.20
C GLY A 77 -15.38 4.17 -8.08
N LYS A 78 -15.86 2.97 -8.40
CA LYS A 78 -16.58 2.09 -7.46
C LYS A 78 -16.10 0.65 -7.56
N GLN A 79 -16.15 -0.05 -6.44
CA GLN A 79 -15.94 -1.49 -6.35
C GLN A 79 -17.08 -2.14 -5.59
N TYR A 80 -17.36 -3.40 -5.92
CA TYR A 80 -18.45 -4.16 -5.35
C TYR A 80 -17.96 -5.53 -4.89
N TYR A 81 -18.62 -6.10 -3.90
CA TYR A 81 -18.45 -7.51 -3.51
C TYR A 81 -19.13 -8.45 -4.52
N PRO A 82 -18.82 -9.76 -4.52
CA PRO A 82 -19.56 -10.75 -5.32
C PRO A 82 -21.06 -10.76 -5.04
N SER A 83 -21.47 -10.37 -3.83
CA SER A 83 -22.88 -10.18 -3.46
C SER A 83 -23.56 -8.98 -4.14
N GLY A 84 -22.82 -8.14 -4.87
CA GLY A 84 -23.29 -6.92 -5.51
C GLY A 84 -23.37 -5.70 -4.58
N LYS A 85 -23.02 -5.86 -3.30
CA LYS A 85 -22.96 -4.74 -2.35
C LYS A 85 -21.76 -3.86 -2.65
N LEU A 86 -21.91 -2.54 -2.44
CA LEU A 86 -20.80 -1.60 -2.56
C LEU A 86 -19.70 -1.97 -1.56
N LYS A 87 -18.47 -2.06 -2.07
CA LYS A 87 -17.27 -2.38 -1.31
C LYS A 87 -16.45 -1.14 -1.04
N SER A 88 -16.27 -0.30 -2.05
CA SER A 88 -15.58 0.98 -1.90
C SER A 88 -15.91 1.94 -3.02
N GLU A 89 -15.69 3.22 -2.77
CA GLU A 89 -15.76 4.28 -3.75
C GLU A 89 -14.72 5.37 -3.47
N ALA A 90 -14.20 5.98 -4.53
CA ALA A 90 -13.23 7.06 -4.45
C ALA A 90 -13.30 7.92 -5.72
N ASN A 91 -13.09 9.22 -5.58
CA ASN A 91 -13.10 10.15 -6.70
C ASN A 91 -11.68 10.39 -7.23
N PHE A 92 -11.57 10.49 -8.55
CA PHE A 92 -10.32 10.76 -9.27
C PHE A 92 -10.39 12.10 -10.00
N VAL A 93 -9.28 12.83 -10.00
CA VAL A 93 -9.06 14.02 -10.81
C VAL A 93 -7.68 13.89 -11.42
N GLU A 94 -7.58 13.95 -12.75
CA GLU A 94 -6.30 13.83 -13.49
C GLU A 94 -5.49 12.58 -13.11
N GLY A 95 -6.16 11.44 -12.90
CA GLY A 95 -5.49 10.19 -12.53
C GLY A 95 -5.25 10.00 -11.03
N LEU A 96 -5.43 11.05 -10.21
CA LEU A 96 -5.08 11.06 -8.80
C LEU A 96 -6.33 11.01 -7.92
N PHE A 97 -6.23 10.38 -6.74
CA PHE A 97 -7.30 10.42 -5.75
C PHE A 97 -7.55 11.84 -5.26
N GLN A 98 -8.82 12.21 -5.17
CA GLN A 98 -9.24 13.53 -4.73
C GLN A 98 -10.46 13.45 -3.82
N GLY A 99 -10.35 14.06 -2.64
CA GLY A 99 -11.40 14.08 -1.64
C GLY A 99 -11.55 12.74 -0.92
N LYS A 100 -12.78 12.43 -0.54
CA LYS A 100 -13.07 11.29 0.33
C LYS A 100 -13.07 9.97 -0.45
N ALA A 101 -12.30 8.99 0.04
CA ALA A 101 -12.47 7.57 -0.29
C ALA A 101 -13.19 6.87 0.86
N THR A 102 -14.12 5.97 0.55
CA THR A 102 -14.91 5.26 1.56
C THR A 102 -14.97 3.78 1.23
N GLY A 103 -14.76 2.94 2.23
CA GLY A 103 -14.90 1.50 2.15
C GLY A 103 -15.95 0.97 3.09
N TYR A 104 -16.55 -0.15 2.71
CA TYR A 104 -17.61 -0.80 3.46
C TYR A 104 -17.29 -2.28 3.58
N TYR A 105 -17.57 -2.85 4.75
CA TYR A 105 -17.66 -4.29 4.92
C TYR A 105 -18.87 -4.85 4.17
N GLU A 106 -18.85 -6.15 3.88
CA GLU A 106 -19.97 -6.82 3.21
C GLU A 106 -21.28 -6.82 4.03
N ASN A 107 -21.22 -6.57 5.33
CA ASN A 107 -22.42 -6.34 6.15
C ASN A 107 -23.05 -4.94 5.94
N GLY A 108 -22.37 -4.03 5.24
CA GLY A 108 -22.80 -2.67 4.95
C GLY A 108 -22.26 -1.61 5.93
N ASN A 109 -21.58 -2.02 6.99
CA ASN A 109 -20.92 -1.07 7.90
C ASN A 109 -19.69 -0.47 7.22
N LEU A 110 -19.31 0.74 7.62
CA LEU A 110 -18.05 1.35 7.19
C LEU A 110 -16.88 0.47 7.59
N GLU A 111 -15.89 0.37 6.71
CA GLU A 111 -14.59 -0.24 6.96
C GLU A 111 -13.52 0.84 7.09
N TYR A 112 -13.58 1.87 6.23
CA TYR A 112 -12.70 3.03 6.32
C TYR A 112 -13.31 4.28 5.67
N GLU A 113 -12.81 5.44 6.08
CA GLU A 113 -13.02 6.74 5.46
C GLU A 113 -11.66 7.46 5.40
N GLU A 114 -11.18 7.75 4.20
CA GLU A 114 -9.87 8.37 3.96
C GLU A 114 -10.08 9.68 3.21
N ASN A 115 -9.24 10.69 3.46
CA ASN A 115 -9.26 11.95 2.72
C ASN A 115 -7.98 12.10 1.92
N TYR A 116 -8.13 12.42 0.64
CA TYR A 116 -7.06 12.57 -0.32
C TYR A 116 -7.03 13.97 -0.93
N LYS A 117 -5.83 14.42 -1.25
CA LYS A 117 -5.57 15.60 -2.05
C LYS A 117 -4.38 15.32 -2.95
N ASP A 118 -4.56 15.48 -4.26
CA ASP A 118 -3.51 15.27 -5.26
C ASP A 118 -2.83 13.87 -5.13
N GLY A 119 -3.64 12.84 -4.80
CA GLY A 119 -3.19 11.46 -4.62
C GLY A 119 -2.52 11.15 -3.28
N GLN A 120 -2.44 12.11 -2.36
CA GLN A 120 -1.83 11.96 -1.04
C GLN A 120 -2.89 11.98 0.06
N LEU A 121 -2.72 11.22 1.13
CA LEU A 121 -3.55 11.34 2.33
C LEU A 121 -3.37 12.73 2.93
N ASP A 122 -4.48 13.45 3.08
CA ASP A 122 -4.54 14.80 3.59
C ASP A 122 -5.87 14.99 4.34
N GLY A 123 -5.78 15.17 5.65
CA GLY A 123 -6.90 15.28 6.57
C GLY A 123 -7.14 14.03 7.42
N LEU A 124 -8.35 13.93 7.96
CA LEU A 124 -8.74 12.89 8.91
C LEU A 124 -9.07 11.58 8.19
N THR A 125 -8.38 10.51 8.57
CA THR A 125 -8.67 9.14 8.17
C THR A 125 -9.28 8.38 9.34
N LYS A 126 -10.22 7.48 9.05
CA LYS A 126 -10.86 6.61 10.05
C LYS A 126 -10.92 5.18 9.56
N ASN A 127 -10.68 4.25 10.47
CA ASN A 127 -10.94 2.83 10.27
C ASN A 127 -11.98 2.36 11.27
N TYR A 128 -12.75 1.34 10.89
CA TYR A 128 -13.86 0.84 11.68
C TYR A 128 -13.75 -0.67 11.84
N TYR A 129 -14.12 -1.18 13.00
CA TYR A 129 -14.38 -2.58 13.23
C TYR A 129 -15.64 -3.04 12.49
N LYS A 130 -15.78 -4.35 12.25
CA LYS A 130 -16.97 -4.93 11.61
C LYS A 130 -18.27 -4.65 12.36
N ASN A 131 -18.21 -4.41 13.67
CA ASN A 131 -19.36 -4.06 14.50
C ASN A 131 -19.81 -2.58 14.32
N GLY A 132 -19.04 -1.78 13.58
CA GLY A 132 -19.32 -0.36 13.30
C GLY A 132 -18.64 0.62 14.27
N ASN A 133 -17.97 0.14 15.32
CA ASN A 133 -17.16 0.98 16.19
C ASN A 133 -15.90 1.42 15.46
N ILE A 134 -15.40 2.61 15.80
CA ILE A 134 -14.13 3.11 15.26
C ILE A 134 -12.99 2.26 15.82
N GLU A 135 -12.01 1.95 14.97
CA GLU A 135 -10.76 1.28 15.32
C GLU A 135 -9.61 2.29 15.43
N TYR A 136 -9.47 3.18 14.44
CA TYR A 136 -8.47 4.25 14.43
C TYR A 136 -9.05 5.55 13.88
N GLU A 137 -8.53 6.68 14.37
CA GLU A 137 -8.66 8.01 13.77
C GLU A 137 -7.27 8.62 13.66
N GLU A 138 -6.86 9.00 12.46
CA GLU A 138 -5.50 9.47 12.18
C GLU A 138 -5.56 10.74 11.35
N ASN A 139 -4.78 11.77 11.70
CA ASN A 139 -4.67 12.97 10.87
C ASN A 139 -3.40 12.92 10.03
N TYR A 140 -3.59 13.16 8.73
CA TYR A 140 -2.52 13.17 7.74
C TYR A 140 -2.35 14.53 7.10
N LYS A 141 -1.13 14.80 6.66
CA LYS A 141 -0.78 15.89 5.77
C LYS A 141 0.32 15.42 4.83
N ASP A 142 0.07 15.51 3.52
CA ASP A 142 1.02 15.09 2.48
C ASP A 142 1.58 13.65 2.70
N ASN A 143 0.69 12.70 3.07
CA ASN A 143 0.99 11.30 3.48
C ASN A 143 1.74 11.09 4.81
N GLU A 144 2.06 12.14 5.56
CA GLU A 144 2.69 12.03 6.87
C GLU A 144 1.68 12.25 7.99
N LEU A 145 1.84 11.57 9.13
CA LEU A 145 1.00 11.83 10.30
C LEU A 145 1.27 13.25 10.82
N ASP A 146 0.21 14.04 10.94
CA ASP A 146 0.27 15.42 11.42
C ASP A 146 -1.01 15.74 12.21
N GLY A 147 -0.87 15.74 13.53
CA GLY A 147 -1.96 15.96 14.48
C GLY A 147 -2.33 14.71 15.29
N LEU A 148 -3.58 14.69 15.75
CA LEU A 148 -4.07 13.70 16.72
C LEU A 148 -4.27 12.33 16.08
N VAL A 149 -3.78 11.29 16.73
CA VAL A 149 -4.02 9.89 16.42
C VAL A 149 -4.74 9.25 17.60
N LYS A 150 -5.81 8.51 17.33
CA LYS A 150 -6.56 7.76 18.33
C LYS A 150 -6.74 6.34 17.89
N LYS A 151 -6.55 5.41 18.81
CA LYS A 151 -6.89 4.00 18.67
C LYS A 151 -7.95 3.65 19.67
N TYR A 152 -8.89 2.80 19.28
CA TYR A 152 -9.97 2.32 20.13
C TYR A 152 -9.96 0.79 20.21
N TYR A 153 -10.49 0.25 21.30
CA TYR A 153 -10.81 -1.17 21.41
C TYR A 153 -12.10 -1.49 20.65
N GLU A 154 -12.33 -2.78 20.37
CA GLU A 154 -13.54 -3.22 19.66
C GLU A 154 -14.83 -2.91 20.44
N ASN A 155 -14.76 -2.74 21.76
CA ASN A 155 -15.86 -2.28 22.61
C ASN A 155 -16.17 -0.77 22.48
N GLY A 156 -15.38 -0.03 21.70
CA GLY A 156 -15.51 1.41 21.45
C GLY A 156 -14.81 2.31 22.46
N GLN A 157 -14.14 1.76 23.46
CA GLN A 157 -13.36 2.55 24.41
C GLN A 157 -12.02 2.97 23.80
N LEU A 158 -11.56 4.17 24.18
CA LEU A 158 -10.26 4.67 23.75
C LEU A 158 -9.17 3.74 24.31
N CYS A 159 -8.23 3.38 23.45
CA CYS A 159 -7.08 2.54 23.78
C CYS A 159 -5.82 3.41 23.86
N ILE A 160 -5.64 4.30 22.89
CA ILE A 160 -4.46 5.17 22.80
C ILE A 160 -4.88 6.53 22.23
N GLU A 161 -4.29 7.59 22.77
CA GLU A 161 -4.30 8.93 22.18
C GLU A 161 -2.85 9.44 22.06
N GLU A 162 -2.47 9.84 20.84
CA GLU A 162 -1.12 10.25 20.44
C GLU A 162 -1.21 11.54 19.62
N ASN A 163 -0.17 12.37 19.65
CA ASN A 163 -0.10 13.54 18.78
C ASN A 163 1.19 13.53 17.96
N TYR A 164 1.06 13.77 16.66
CA TYR A 164 2.14 13.80 15.70
C TYR A 164 2.35 15.20 15.16
N LYS A 165 3.58 15.47 14.74
CA LYS A 165 3.94 16.67 13.98
C LYS A 165 5.05 16.32 13.00
N ASP A 166 4.82 16.61 11.72
CA ASP A 166 5.78 16.31 10.64
C ASP A 166 6.25 14.84 10.69
N GLY A 167 5.31 13.91 10.89
CA GLY A 167 5.55 12.46 10.97
C GLY A 167 6.16 11.96 12.28
N LYS A 168 6.45 12.83 13.26
CA LYS A 168 7.07 12.46 14.53
C LYS A 168 6.09 12.58 15.70
N LEU A 169 6.18 11.65 16.64
CA LEU A 169 5.42 11.68 17.88
C LEU A 169 5.92 12.85 18.76
N GLU A 170 5.01 13.77 19.07
CA GLU A 170 5.27 14.98 19.85
C GLU A 170 4.11 15.30 20.79
N GLY A 171 4.42 15.42 22.08
CA GLY A 171 3.47 15.77 23.12
C GLY A 171 3.05 14.59 23.96
N GLU A 172 1.87 14.70 24.55
CA GLU A 172 1.35 13.72 25.50
C GLU A 172 0.81 12.48 24.77
N ILE A 173 1.17 11.31 25.28
CA ILE A 173 0.56 10.04 24.92
C ILE A 173 -0.15 9.47 26.15
N VAL A 174 -1.35 8.94 25.92
CA VAL A 174 -2.15 8.30 26.97
C VAL A 174 -2.61 6.94 26.49
N TYR A 175 -2.29 5.90 27.27
CA TYR A 175 -2.79 4.54 27.08
C TYR A 175 -3.89 4.27 28.10
N TYR A 176 -4.93 3.59 27.65
CA TYR A 176 -6.08 3.21 28.45
C TYR A 176 -6.28 1.70 28.36
N ASP A 177 -6.82 1.08 29.42
CA ASP A 177 -7.26 -0.31 29.41
C ASP A 177 -8.64 -0.48 28.76
N GLU A 178 -9.10 -1.74 28.61
CA GLU A 178 -10.42 -2.08 28.08
C GLU A 178 -11.61 -1.69 29.00
N ASN A 179 -11.36 -1.05 30.14
CA ASN A 179 -12.37 -0.44 31.01
C ASN A 179 -12.35 1.09 30.96
N GLY A 180 -11.38 1.70 30.27
CA GLY A 180 -11.17 3.14 30.16
C GLY A 180 -10.32 3.75 31.27
N ASN A 181 -9.65 2.93 32.10
CA ASN A 181 -8.69 3.42 33.07
C ASN A 181 -7.36 3.73 32.37
N ILE A 182 -6.71 4.82 32.74
CA ILE A 182 -5.38 5.15 32.21
C ILE A 182 -4.38 4.11 32.73
N GLU A 183 -3.62 3.49 31.85
CA GLU A 183 -2.52 2.57 32.21
C GLU A 183 -1.16 3.28 32.18
N LEU A 184 -1.00 4.21 31.24
CA LEU A 184 0.25 4.91 31.04
C LEU A 184 0.00 6.31 30.51
N LYS A 185 0.80 7.24 31.02
CA LYS A 185 0.87 8.60 30.52
C LYS A 185 2.33 8.98 30.33
N ALA A 186 2.68 9.50 29.16
CA ALA A 186 4.05 9.95 28.87
C ALA A 186 4.04 11.19 27.99
N ILE A 187 5.16 11.92 27.98
CA ILE A 187 5.40 13.05 27.09
C ILE A 187 6.55 12.66 26.17
N TYR A 188 6.35 12.82 24.87
CA TYR A 188 7.32 12.57 23.82
C TYR A 188 7.78 13.86 23.17
N LYS A 189 9.02 13.86 22.70
CA LYS A 189 9.61 14.91 21.89
C LYS A 189 10.55 14.29 20.86
N ASP A 190 10.28 14.56 19.57
CA ASP A 190 11.04 14.00 18.46
C ASP A 190 11.18 12.46 18.55
N ASP A 191 10.04 11.76 18.74
CA ASP A 191 9.94 10.30 18.89
C ASP A 191 10.63 9.70 20.14
N LYS A 192 11.12 10.54 21.05
CA LYS A 192 11.77 10.09 22.29
C LYS A 192 10.91 10.42 23.49
N VAL A 193 10.84 9.49 24.43
CA VAL A 193 10.23 9.74 25.74
C VAL A 193 11.02 10.85 26.44
N ASP A 194 10.34 11.96 26.71
CA ASP A 194 10.83 13.06 27.54
C ASP A 194 10.50 12.79 29.01
N LYS A 195 9.23 12.41 29.30
CA LYS A 195 8.73 12.20 30.66
C LYS A 195 7.75 11.05 30.73
N VAL A 196 7.70 10.36 31.87
CA VAL A 196 6.63 9.43 32.23
C VAL A 196 5.91 10.00 33.43
N ILE A 197 4.58 10.05 33.35
CA ILE A 197 3.71 10.60 34.38
C ILE A 197 3.06 9.42 35.11
N ASP A 198 3.18 9.42 36.43
CA ASP A 198 2.50 8.47 37.29
C ASP A 198 0.99 8.71 37.23
N VAL A 199 0.22 7.66 36.96
CA VAL A 199 -1.21 7.78 36.68
C VAL A 199 -2.01 8.10 37.95
N ASP A 200 -1.58 7.62 39.11
CA ASP A 200 -2.29 7.79 40.37
C ASP A 200 -2.04 9.16 41.00
N THR A 201 -0.82 9.65 40.88
CA THR A 201 -0.37 10.90 41.52
C THR A 201 -0.33 12.09 40.55
N GLY A 202 -0.24 11.83 39.24
CA GLY A 202 -0.02 12.86 38.22
C GLY A 202 1.37 13.49 38.25
N GLU A 203 2.28 12.97 39.08
CA GLU A 203 3.64 13.47 39.22
C GLU A 203 4.58 12.83 38.18
N GLU A 204 5.62 13.57 37.79
CA GLU A 204 6.67 13.04 36.93
C GLU A 204 7.45 11.95 37.68
N ILE A 205 7.52 10.75 37.11
CA ILE A 205 8.31 9.65 37.67
C ILE A 205 9.79 10.00 37.48
N GLN A 206 10.42 10.52 38.54
CA GLN A 206 11.87 10.75 38.55
C GLN A 206 12.58 9.39 38.52
N THR A 207 13.03 8.99 37.33
CA THR A 207 13.72 7.71 37.13
C THR A 207 15.13 7.71 37.70
N GLU A 208 15.28 7.58 39.03
CA GLU A 208 16.59 7.29 39.63
C GLU A 208 16.77 5.90 40.26
N GLU A 209 15.75 5.13 40.67
CA GLU A 209 16.10 3.91 41.44
C GLU A 209 15.25 2.62 41.34
N ASN A 210 14.34 2.45 40.38
CA ASN A 210 13.69 1.15 40.16
C ASN A 210 13.47 0.80 38.68
N LYS A 211 14.58 0.85 37.94
CA LYS A 211 14.63 0.69 36.48
C LYS A 211 14.81 -0.77 36.00
N SER A 212 14.95 -1.77 36.87
CA SER A 212 15.60 -3.03 36.44
C SER A 212 14.71 -4.24 36.16
N GLU A 213 13.47 -4.35 36.66
CA GLU A 213 12.71 -5.61 36.48
C GLU A 213 11.55 -5.47 35.50
N LYS A 214 10.62 -4.52 35.69
CA LYS A 214 9.44 -4.37 34.82
C LYS A 214 9.76 -3.75 33.45
N TYR A 215 10.65 -2.76 33.42
CA TYR A 215 11.19 -2.20 32.17
C TYR A 215 12.09 -3.18 31.43
N LEU A 216 12.80 -4.06 32.16
CA LEU A 216 13.59 -5.12 31.56
C LEU A 216 12.69 -6.16 30.89
N GLU A 217 11.58 -6.57 31.49
CA GLU A 217 10.64 -7.49 30.84
C GLU A 217 10.00 -6.88 29.58
N TYR A 218 9.56 -5.62 29.63
CA TYR A 218 8.95 -4.95 28.47
C TYR A 218 9.96 -4.64 27.36
N SER A 219 11.16 -4.17 27.71
CA SER A 219 12.24 -3.93 26.74
C SER A 219 12.84 -5.23 26.19
N ILE A 220 12.87 -6.32 26.97
CA ILE A 220 13.20 -7.66 26.48
C ILE A 220 12.10 -8.14 25.52
N PHE A 221 10.82 -7.92 25.79
CA PHE A 221 9.74 -8.37 24.91
C PHE A 221 9.72 -7.60 23.58
N VAL A 222 9.79 -6.26 23.62
CA VAL A 222 9.92 -5.41 22.42
C VAL A 222 11.24 -5.70 21.72
N GLY A 223 12.33 -5.86 22.47
CA GLY A 223 13.64 -6.24 21.95
C GLY A 223 13.65 -7.62 21.29
N ILE A 224 12.93 -8.62 21.83
CA ILE A 224 12.75 -9.94 21.24
C ILE A 224 11.92 -9.81 19.97
N ILE A 225 10.83 -9.06 19.95
CA ILE A 225 10.03 -8.84 18.74
C ILE A 225 10.86 -8.16 17.65
N VAL A 226 11.62 -7.12 18.00
CA VAL A 226 12.54 -6.44 17.08
C VAL A 226 13.67 -7.36 16.63
N LEU A 227 14.23 -8.19 17.52
CA LEU A 227 15.24 -9.21 17.18
C LEU A 227 14.65 -10.35 16.36
N TRP A 228 13.36 -10.67 16.50
CA TRP A 228 12.66 -11.70 15.74
C TRP A 228 12.30 -11.18 14.35
N ILE A 229 11.83 -9.94 14.25
CA ILE A 229 11.65 -9.19 13.00
C ILE A 229 13.00 -9.04 12.30
N TYR A 230 14.04 -8.62 13.03
CA TYR A 230 15.42 -8.55 12.51
C TYR A 230 15.94 -9.94 12.11
N PHE A 231 15.67 -10.99 12.87
CA PHE A 231 16.04 -12.37 12.54
C PHE A 231 15.30 -12.86 11.30
N ILE A 232 14.02 -12.50 11.12
CA ILE A 232 13.23 -12.79 9.92
C ILE A 232 13.78 -12.03 8.72
N ILE A 233 14.07 -10.73 8.86
CA ILE A 233 14.73 -9.88 7.85
C ILE A 233 16.14 -10.40 7.53
N PHE A 234 16.88 -10.89 8.53
CA PHE A 234 18.20 -11.49 8.39
C PHE A 234 18.12 -12.87 7.72
N LYS A 235 17.07 -13.65 7.98
CA LYS A 235 16.77 -14.92 7.30
C LYS A 235 16.30 -14.69 5.85
N LEU A 236 15.72 -13.52 5.56
CA LEU A 236 15.36 -13.04 4.22
C LEU A 236 16.61 -12.64 3.40
N LYS A 237 17.67 -12.11 4.02
CA LYS A 237 19.02 -11.92 3.43
C LYS A 237 19.72 -13.27 3.16
N SER A 238 19.13 -14.03 2.23
CA SER A 238 19.48 -15.44 1.98
C SER A 238 20.27 -15.66 0.69
N PHE A 239 20.61 -14.61 -0.05
CA PHE A 239 21.51 -14.74 -1.20
C PHE A 239 22.97 -14.72 -0.72
N PRO A 240 23.85 -15.58 -1.26
CA PRO A 240 25.25 -15.60 -0.83
C PRO A 240 25.93 -14.25 -1.02
N LYS A 241 26.77 -13.84 -0.06
CA LYS A 241 27.57 -12.61 -0.22
C LYS A 241 28.53 -12.78 -1.39
N THR A 242 28.52 -11.85 -2.33
CA THR A 242 29.35 -11.90 -3.56
C THR A 242 30.57 -10.98 -3.51
N SER A 243 30.74 -10.21 -2.42
CA SER A 243 31.79 -9.19 -2.29
C SER A 243 33.22 -9.74 -2.35
N HIS A 244 33.41 -11.02 -2.01
CA HIS A 244 34.72 -11.69 -1.98
C HIS A 244 35.05 -12.41 -3.29
N LEU A 245 34.10 -12.48 -4.23
CA LEU A 245 34.25 -13.21 -5.49
C LEU A 245 35.02 -12.37 -6.52
N SER A 246 35.59 -13.03 -7.54
CA SER A 246 36.11 -12.35 -8.72
C SER A 246 34.99 -11.85 -9.64
N ASP A 247 35.31 -10.94 -10.55
CA ASP A 247 34.34 -10.44 -11.54
C ASP A 247 33.84 -11.57 -12.44
N GLU A 248 34.71 -12.50 -12.85
CA GLU A 248 34.33 -13.70 -13.61
C GLU A 248 33.33 -14.58 -12.84
N GLN A 249 33.51 -14.76 -11.53
CA GLN A 249 32.57 -15.51 -10.70
C GLN A 249 31.22 -14.79 -10.59
N ARG A 250 31.22 -13.46 -10.45
CA ARG A 250 29.98 -12.66 -10.40
C ARG A 250 29.24 -12.67 -11.74
N GLU A 251 29.94 -12.58 -12.86
CA GLU A 251 29.37 -12.75 -14.20
C GLU A 251 28.75 -14.14 -14.40
N LYS A 252 29.42 -15.20 -13.92
CA LYS A 252 28.88 -16.56 -14.00
C LYS A 252 27.57 -16.69 -13.22
N ILE A 253 27.50 -16.06 -12.03
CA ILE A 253 26.26 -15.98 -11.25
C ILE A 253 25.17 -15.23 -12.03
N LEU A 254 25.50 -14.08 -12.63
CA LEU A 254 24.56 -13.32 -13.45
C LEU A 254 23.99 -14.15 -14.61
N LYS A 255 24.85 -14.88 -15.33
CA LYS A 255 24.42 -15.76 -16.43
C LYS A 255 23.47 -16.85 -15.97
N ILE A 256 23.78 -17.54 -14.87
CA ILE A 256 22.91 -18.58 -14.29
C ILE A 256 21.53 -18.01 -13.94
N LEU A 257 21.51 -16.81 -13.33
CA LEU A 257 20.27 -16.13 -12.95
C LEU A 257 19.44 -15.74 -14.17
N ILE A 258 20.03 -15.12 -15.20
CA ILE A 258 19.29 -14.71 -16.40
C ILE A 258 18.78 -15.93 -17.19
N GLN A 259 19.57 -17.00 -17.27
CA GLN A 259 19.19 -18.21 -18.03
C GLN A 259 17.92 -18.89 -17.49
N HIS A 260 17.60 -18.69 -16.21
CA HIS A 260 16.44 -19.29 -15.54
C HIS A 260 15.31 -18.29 -15.28
N ASP A 261 15.26 -17.18 -16.03
CA ASP A 261 14.13 -16.26 -15.97
C ASP A 261 12.80 -16.98 -16.29
N GLU A 262 11.82 -16.83 -15.41
CA GLU A 262 10.47 -17.36 -15.60
C GLU A 262 9.50 -16.32 -16.18
N ASN A 263 9.94 -15.06 -16.37
CA ASN A 263 9.15 -13.92 -16.85
C ASN A 263 7.79 -13.76 -16.14
N LYS A 264 7.83 -13.82 -14.82
CA LYS A 264 6.72 -13.70 -13.88
C LYS A 264 6.26 -12.25 -13.76
N LYS A 265 5.57 -11.76 -14.79
CA LYS A 265 5.08 -10.37 -14.87
C LYS A 265 4.22 -9.94 -13.68
N GLU A 266 3.54 -10.90 -13.03
CA GLU A 266 2.79 -10.65 -11.79
C GLU A 266 3.64 -10.13 -10.62
N LEU A 267 4.97 -10.28 -10.70
CA LEU A 267 5.89 -9.81 -9.69
C LEU A 267 6.35 -8.37 -9.91
N PHE A 268 6.09 -7.77 -11.09
CA PHE A 268 6.75 -6.52 -11.54
C PHE A 268 6.08 -5.25 -10.99
N SER A 269 4.82 -5.31 -10.58
CA SER A 269 4.07 -4.15 -10.06
C SER A 269 3.88 -4.21 -8.56
N THR A 270 4.19 -3.14 -7.83
CA THR A 270 3.85 -3.02 -6.40
C THR A 270 2.45 -2.46 -6.23
N PHE A 271 1.83 -2.74 -5.09
CA PHE A 271 0.50 -2.23 -4.76
C PHE A 271 0.41 -2.13 -3.25
N LYS A 272 0.07 -0.97 -2.69
CA LYS A 272 -0.12 -0.81 -1.24
C LYS A 272 -1.46 -0.14 -0.98
N PHE A 273 -2.23 -0.73 -0.07
CA PHE A 273 -3.52 -0.22 0.41
C PHE A 273 -3.60 -0.52 1.92
N ASN A 274 -3.60 0.51 2.77
CA ASN A 274 -3.67 0.40 4.23
C ASN A 274 -2.59 -0.52 4.85
N GLY A 275 -1.33 -0.31 4.45
CA GLY A 275 -0.14 -1.12 4.79
C GLY A 275 -0.24 -2.62 4.47
N ILE A 276 -1.30 -3.01 3.78
CA ILE A 276 -1.51 -4.31 3.18
C ILE A 276 -1.15 -4.16 1.70
N GLY A 277 -0.24 -4.99 1.22
CA GLY A 277 0.19 -4.82 -0.15
C GLY A 277 1.48 -5.51 -0.47
N THR A 278 1.87 -5.37 -1.72
CA THR A 278 3.14 -5.85 -2.21
C THR A 278 4.17 -4.75 -2.28
N GLY A 279 5.37 -5.04 -1.78
CA GLY A 279 6.55 -4.19 -1.90
C GLY A 279 7.77 -5.02 -2.29
N TYR A 280 8.90 -4.35 -2.47
CA TYR A 280 10.19 -5.01 -2.69
C TYR A 280 11.07 -4.85 -1.46
N SER A 281 11.83 -5.90 -1.14
CA SER A 281 12.95 -5.82 -0.19
C SER A 281 14.20 -6.37 -0.84
N GLU A 282 15.32 -5.66 -0.71
CA GLU A 282 16.62 -6.19 -1.13
C GLU A 282 16.99 -7.41 -0.27
N VAL A 283 17.35 -8.51 -0.94
CA VAL A 283 17.78 -9.77 -0.31
C VAL A 283 19.19 -10.19 -0.72
N GLY A 284 19.76 -9.50 -1.71
CA GLY A 284 21.11 -9.68 -2.19
C GLY A 284 21.47 -8.62 -3.22
N SER A 285 22.77 -8.40 -3.42
CA SER A 285 23.29 -7.54 -4.47
C SER A 285 24.68 -8.01 -4.89
N MET A 286 25.09 -7.65 -6.10
CA MET A 286 26.42 -7.93 -6.66
C MET A 286 26.85 -6.82 -7.61
N MET A 287 28.16 -6.56 -7.67
CA MET A 287 28.74 -5.64 -8.65
C MET A 287 29.07 -6.40 -9.93
N ILE A 288 28.63 -5.88 -11.07
CA ILE A 288 28.92 -6.37 -12.42
C ILE A 288 29.33 -5.15 -13.24
N ASP A 289 30.55 -5.14 -13.81
CA ASP A 289 31.05 -4.05 -14.65
C ASP A 289 30.83 -2.65 -14.05
N GLU A 290 31.22 -2.48 -12.78
CA GLU A 290 31.05 -1.23 -12.00
C GLU A 290 29.59 -0.82 -11.72
N GLN A 291 28.60 -1.60 -12.17
CA GLN A 291 27.18 -1.42 -11.87
C GLN A 291 26.70 -2.40 -10.81
N ARG A 292 25.75 -1.96 -9.97
CA ARG A 292 25.15 -2.82 -8.95
C ARG A 292 23.89 -3.48 -9.47
N VAL A 293 23.89 -4.81 -9.47
CA VAL A 293 22.71 -5.65 -9.71
C VAL A 293 22.10 -6.02 -8.36
N TYR A 294 20.78 -5.86 -8.24
CA TYR A 294 20.01 -6.18 -7.04
C TYR A 294 19.18 -7.43 -7.24
N ILE A 295 19.06 -8.20 -6.17
CA ILE A 295 18.09 -9.28 -6.03
C ILE A 295 17.07 -8.83 -5.00
N LYS A 296 15.84 -8.60 -5.44
CA LYS A 296 14.74 -8.11 -4.63
C LYS A 296 13.71 -9.21 -4.43
N ALA A 297 13.26 -9.42 -3.21
CA ALA A 297 12.10 -10.26 -2.92
C ALA A 297 10.82 -9.43 -3.08
N LYS A 298 9.85 -9.96 -3.82
CA LYS A 298 8.48 -9.48 -3.81
C LYS A 298 7.82 -9.93 -2.52
N ILE A 299 7.46 -8.99 -1.68
CA ILE A 299 6.88 -9.27 -0.38
C ILE A 299 5.43 -8.81 -0.38
N PHE A 300 4.52 -9.69 0.00
CA PHE A 300 3.19 -9.31 0.44
C PHE A 300 3.20 -9.14 1.96
N SER A 301 2.97 -7.91 2.40
CA SER A 301 2.84 -7.54 3.81
C SER A 301 1.37 -7.32 4.15
N ILE A 302 0.96 -7.75 5.32
CA ILE A 302 -0.31 -7.39 5.95
C ILE A 302 0.07 -6.82 7.32
N ILE A 303 -0.43 -5.63 7.69
CA ILE A 303 -0.15 -4.97 8.98
C ILE A 303 -0.33 -5.91 10.19
N PHE A 304 -1.18 -6.94 10.06
CA PHE A 304 -1.57 -7.88 11.11
C PHE A 304 -1.00 -9.31 10.99
N ILE A 305 -0.12 -9.62 10.01
CA ILE A 305 0.57 -10.92 9.96
C ILE A 305 2.05 -10.70 10.30
N PRO A 306 2.60 -11.37 11.34
CA PRO A 306 3.98 -11.14 11.79
C PRO A 306 5.05 -11.63 10.81
N VAL A 307 4.67 -12.33 9.72
CA VAL A 307 5.60 -12.86 8.71
C VAL A 307 5.18 -12.42 7.30
N PRO A 308 5.97 -11.57 6.63
CA PRO A 308 5.72 -11.22 5.23
C PRO A 308 5.75 -12.46 4.34
N LYS A 309 4.78 -12.60 3.43
CA LYS A 309 4.75 -13.69 2.47
C LYS A 309 5.57 -13.32 1.24
N ILE A 310 6.63 -14.06 0.95
CA ILE A 310 7.40 -13.87 -0.28
C ILE A 310 6.58 -14.44 -1.45
N LEU A 311 6.27 -13.58 -2.43
CA LEU A 311 5.55 -13.96 -3.63
C LEU A 311 6.48 -14.45 -4.74
N GLY A 312 7.72 -13.94 -4.77
CA GLY A 312 8.75 -14.30 -5.74
C GLY A 312 9.96 -13.38 -5.63
N TYR A 313 10.87 -13.46 -6.60
CA TYR A 313 12.11 -12.68 -6.62
C TYR A 313 12.31 -12.02 -7.98
N LEU A 314 12.98 -10.87 -7.98
CA LEU A 314 13.38 -10.12 -9.15
C LEU A 314 14.90 -9.92 -9.14
N LEU A 315 15.51 -10.02 -10.31
CA LEU A 315 16.84 -9.53 -10.60
C LEU A 315 16.69 -8.19 -11.34
N CYS A 316 17.38 -7.14 -10.90
CA CYS A 316 17.21 -5.81 -11.51
C CYS A 316 18.48 -4.95 -11.42
N TYR A 317 18.64 -4.02 -12.36
CA TYR A 317 19.51 -2.85 -12.21
C TYR A 317 18.71 -1.71 -11.58
N GLY A 318 19.29 -1.03 -10.58
CA GLY A 318 18.65 0.12 -9.94
C GLY A 318 17.27 -0.19 -9.35
N GLU A 319 16.37 0.81 -9.40
CA GLU A 319 15.01 0.67 -8.89
C GLU A 319 14.02 0.11 -9.92
N ASP A 320 14.26 0.34 -11.21
CA ASP A 320 13.22 0.23 -12.25
C ASP A 320 13.52 -0.76 -13.39
N GLU A 321 14.74 -1.28 -13.52
CA GLU A 321 15.12 -2.14 -14.66
C GLU A 321 15.13 -3.63 -14.27
N ILE A 322 14.06 -4.36 -14.59
CA ILE A 322 13.92 -5.80 -14.29
C ILE A 322 14.62 -6.64 -15.36
N LEU A 323 15.57 -7.47 -14.93
CA LEU A 323 16.36 -8.38 -15.79
C LEU A 323 15.78 -9.80 -15.84
N ALA A 324 15.23 -10.28 -14.72
CA ALA A 324 14.69 -11.63 -14.60
C ALA A 324 13.82 -11.76 -13.35
N SER A 325 13.03 -12.83 -13.29
CA SER A 325 12.03 -13.06 -12.25
C SER A 325 11.80 -14.54 -11.97
N TYR A 326 11.53 -14.86 -10.70
CA TYR A 326 11.53 -16.25 -10.24
C TYR A 326 10.45 -16.52 -9.19
N SER A 327 9.86 -17.70 -9.26
CA SER A 327 9.11 -18.31 -8.17
C SER A 327 10.02 -18.67 -6.99
N ASN A 328 9.42 -18.85 -5.81
CA ASN A 328 10.15 -19.27 -4.61
C ASN A 328 10.90 -20.60 -4.78
N LYS A 329 10.34 -21.52 -5.59
CA LYS A 329 10.93 -22.84 -5.84
C LYS A 329 12.18 -22.71 -6.70
N THR A 330 12.05 -22.03 -7.83
CA THR A 330 13.13 -21.81 -8.80
C THR A 330 14.28 -21.04 -8.18
N PHE A 331 13.98 -19.97 -7.42
CA PHE A 331 15.01 -19.23 -6.71
C PHE A 331 15.76 -20.07 -5.65
N LYS A 332 15.09 -21.06 -5.03
CA LYS A 332 15.74 -21.99 -4.08
C LYS A 332 16.69 -22.95 -4.80
N GLU A 333 16.31 -23.44 -5.97
CA GLU A 333 17.14 -24.29 -6.82
C GLU A 333 18.36 -23.53 -7.36
N LEU A 334 18.17 -22.29 -7.84
CA LEU A 334 19.24 -21.40 -8.29
C LEU A 334 20.27 -21.12 -7.19
N LYS A 335 19.82 -20.85 -5.97
CA LYS A 335 20.72 -20.67 -4.83
C LYS A 335 21.57 -21.90 -4.56
N LYS A 336 21.02 -23.10 -4.75
CA LYS A 336 21.76 -24.36 -4.57
C LYS A 336 22.78 -24.54 -5.70
N GLU A 337 22.37 -24.32 -6.95
CA GLU A 337 23.24 -24.42 -8.12
C GLU A 337 24.42 -23.43 -8.03
N ILE A 338 24.16 -22.16 -7.74
CA ILE A 338 25.21 -21.13 -7.57
C ILE A 338 26.20 -21.55 -6.49
N LYS A 339 25.69 -22.09 -5.38
CA LYS A 339 26.52 -22.56 -4.28
C LYS A 339 27.44 -23.70 -4.71
N GLU A 340 26.91 -24.68 -5.44
CA GLU A 340 27.63 -25.88 -5.88
C GLU A 340 28.59 -25.62 -7.05
N THR A 341 28.26 -24.68 -7.94
CA THR A 341 28.96 -24.48 -9.23
C THR A 341 29.87 -23.25 -9.29
N VAL A 342 29.72 -22.32 -8.34
CA VAL A 342 30.49 -21.06 -8.32
C VAL A 342 31.15 -20.81 -6.97
N LEU A 343 30.45 -21.05 -5.86
CA LEU A 343 30.93 -20.66 -4.52
C LEU A 343 31.74 -21.75 -3.80
N TYR A 344 31.58 -23.02 -4.19
CA TYR A 344 32.35 -24.15 -3.66
C TYR A 344 33.43 -24.68 -4.63
N MET A 345 33.73 -23.92 -5.68
CA MET A 345 34.99 -24.02 -6.43
C MET A 345 36.10 -23.31 -5.65
#